data_AF-A0A847FHI9-F1
#
_entry.id   AF-A0A847FHI9-F1
#
_cell.length_a   1.000
_cell.length_b   1.000
_cell.length_c   1.000
_cell.angle_alpha   90.00
_cell.angle_beta   90.00
_cell.angle_gamma   90.00
#
_symmetry.space_group_name_H-M   'P 1'
#
loop_
_entity.id
_entity.type
_entity.pdbx_description
1 polymer ?
#
loop_
_entity_poly.entity_id
_entity_poly.type
_entity_poly.pdbx_seq_one_letter_code
_entity_poly.pdbx_strand_id
1 'polypeptide(L)'
;MKNRRSMFFWKTKFTLLFFNIALLGIALFCLAVFYGLGRILTEYEYSLGWRLGFILLEVGFMGFIFSILISMFLVLHRILGPLPRIESVLSEVIKGNHSLRVTIRKRDMIHGLVDKINAIIEMLEKKK
;
A
#
# COMPACT_ATOMS: atom_id res chain seq x y z
N MET A 1 -14.70 -8.26 26.15
CA MET A 1 -13.23 -8.09 25.97
C MET A 1 -12.78 -8.30 24.51
N LYS A 2 -13.33 -7.54 23.54
CA LYS A 2 -13.14 -7.82 22.10
C LYS A 2 -12.67 -6.57 21.36
N ASN A 3 -11.41 -6.11 21.54
CA ASN A 3 -10.83 -5.17 20.54
C ASN A 3 -9.34 -4.81 20.58
N ARG A 4 -8.45 -5.52 21.29
CA ARG A 4 -7.01 -5.17 21.21
C ARG A 4 -6.27 -5.72 19.98
N ARG A 5 -6.81 -6.75 19.30
CA ARG A 5 -6.15 -7.34 18.12
C ARG A 5 -6.33 -6.51 16.83
N SER A 6 -7.48 -5.86 16.62
CA SER A 6 -7.75 -5.10 15.38
C SER A 6 -6.84 -3.88 15.21
N MET A 7 -6.52 -3.21 16.32
CA MET A 7 -5.63 -2.04 16.34
C MET A 7 -4.17 -2.41 15.98
N PHE A 8 -3.72 -3.59 16.38
CA PHE A 8 -2.38 -4.10 16.05
C PHE A 8 -2.26 -4.40 14.55
N PHE A 9 -3.27 -5.06 13.97
CA PHE A 9 -3.31 -5.38 12.54
C PHE A 9 -3.35 -4.16 11.61
N TRP A 10 -3.90 -3.03 12.08
CA TRP A 10 -3.91 -1.77 11.32
C TRP A 10 -2.53 -1.11 11.31
N LYS A 11 -1.87 -1.05 12.49
CA LYS A 11 -0.53 -0.50 12.61
C LYS A 11 0.46 -1.24 11.73
N THR A 12 0.43 -2.58 11.70
CA THR A 12 1.31 -3.42 10.86
C THR A 12 1.12 -3.21 9.35
N LYS A 13 -0.09 -2.83 8.94
CA LYS A 13 -0.50 -2.71 7.54
C LYS A 13 -0.21 -1.32 6.97
N PHE A 14 -0.39 -0.27 7.77
CA PHE A 14 -0.02 1.09 7.42
C PHE A 14 1.51 1.26 7.45
N THR A 15 2.19 0.69 8.45
CA THR A 15 3.67 0.65 8.48
C THR A 15 4.26 -0.04 7.26
N LEU A 16 3.59 -1.06 6.71
CA LEU A 16 4.02 -1.72 5.48
C LEU A 16 4.04 -0.77 4.26
N LEU A 17 3.15 0.22 4.21
CA LEU A 17 3.12 1.23 3.13
C LEU A 17 4.33 2.17 3.23
N PHE A 18 4.60 2.72 4.43
CA PHE A 18 5.80 3.54 4.70
C PHE A 18 7.09 2.76 4.47
N PHE A 19 7.12 1.50 4.89
CA PHE A 19 8.24 0.61 4.67
C PHE A 19 8.51 0.39 3.18
N ASN A 20 7.47 0.15 2.36
CA ASN A 20 7.65 0.05 0.91
C ASN A 20 8.12 1.36 0.27
N ILE A 21 7.64 2.53 0.74
CA ILE A 21 8.10 3.84 0.24
C ILE A 21 9.59 4.03 0.56
N ALA A 22 10.01 3.72 1.79
CA ALA A 22 11.41 3.79 2.19
C ALA A 22 12.28 2.83 1.37
N LEU A 23 11.82 1.59 1.18
CA LEU A 23 12.47 0.60 0.31
C LEU A 23 12.60 1.08 -1.13
N LEU A 24 11.56 1.70 -1.69
CA LEU A 24 11.60 2.25 -3.04
C LEU A 24 12.63 3.38 -3.14
N GLY A 25 12.71 4.26 -2.15
CA GLY A 25 13.73 5.32 -2.08
C GLY A 25 15.15 4.77 -2.04
N ILE A 26 15.39 3.78 -1.18
CA ILE A 26 16.69 3.06 -1.12
C ILE A 26 16.98 2.39 -2.47
N ALA A 27 15.98 1.77 -3.08
CA ALA A 27 16.16 1.07 -4.34
C ALA A 27 16.54 2.04 -5.47
N LEU A 28 15.86 3.18 -5.58
CA LEU A 28 16.19 4.22 -6.55
C LEU A 28 17.60 4.79 -6.33
N PHE A 29 18.01 4.98 -5.06
CA PHE A 29 19.37 5.39 -4.73
C PHE A 29 20.40 4.36 -5.19
N CYS A 30 20.18 3.08 -4.88
CA CYS A 30 21.04 2.00 -5.35
C CYS A 30 21.10 1.91 -6.88
N LEU A 31 20.00 2.16 -7.59
CA LEU A 31 19.98 2.22 -9.06
C LEU A 31 20.90 3.33 -9.58
N ALA A 32 20.84 4.52 -8.97
CA ALA A 32 21.73 5.62 -9.34
C ALA A 32 23.22 5.28 -9.08
N VAL A 33 23.51 4.61 -7.96
CA VAL A 33 24.87 4.13 -7.64
C VAL A 33 25.33 3.09 -8.65
N PHE A 34 24.50 2.10 -9.00
CA PHE A 34 24.82 1.11 -10.01
C PHE A 34 25.05 1.78 -11.36
N TYR A 35 24.20 2.69 -11.80
CA TYR A 35 24.41 3.41 -13.04
C TYR A 35 25.78 4.13 -13.08
N GLY A 36 26.18 4.78 -12.00
CA GLY A 36 27.49 5.42 -11.87
C GLY A 36 28.66 4.42 -11.93
N LEU A 37 28.57 3.31 -11.18
CA LEU A 37 29.58 2.24 -11.20
C LEU A 37 29.66 1.55 -12.56
N GLY A 38 28.53 1.31 -13.20
CA GLY A 38 28.44 0.71 -14.53
C GLY A 38 29.20 1.52 -15.56
N ARG A 39 29.05 2.86 -15.54
CA ARG A 39 29.80 3.76 -16.42
C ARG A 39 31.32 3.58 -16.24
N ILE A 40 31.79 3.59 -15.00
CA ILE A 40 33.22 3.38 -14.68
C ILE A 40 33.67 1.99 -15.14
N LEU A 41 32.92 0.93 -14.83
CA LEU A 41 33.26 -0.45 -15.19
C LEU A 41 33.25 -0.68 -16.71
N THR A 42 32.43 0.03 -17.46
CA THR A 42 32.38 -0.09 -18.93
C THR A 42 33.50 0.65 -19.64
N GLU A 43 34.02 1.72 -19.03
CA GLU A 43 35.14 2.51 -19.56
C GLU A 43 36.50 1.80 -19.39
N TYR A 44 36.62 0.91 -18.40
CA TYR A 44 37.77 0.05 -18.23
C TYR A 44 37.61 -1.27 -19.02
N GLU A 45 38.72 -1.86 -19.49
CA GLU A 45 38.75 -3.16 -20.19
C GLU A 45 38.52 -4.36 -19.24
N TYR A 46 37.44 -4.31 -18.45
CA TYR A 46 37.02 -5.46 -17.64
C TYR A 46 36.60 -6.64 -18.52
N SER A 47 36.96 -7.85 -18.07
CA SER A 47 36.63 -9.10 -18.75
C SER A 47 35.11 -9.25 -18.99
N LEU A 48 34.74 -9.95 -20.05
CA LEU A 48 33.34 -10.21 -20.44
C LEU A 48 32.46 -10.73 -19.29
N GLY A 49 33.01 -11.58 -18.41
CA GLY A 49 32.27 -12.15 -17.27
C GLY A 49 31.78 -11.10 -16.27
N TRP A 50 32.59 -10.07 -15.99
CA TRP A 50 32.21 -8.97 -15.11
C TRP A 50 31.11 -8.11 -15.71
N ARG A 51 31.17 -7.85 -17.02
CA ARG A 51 30.13 -7.10 -17.75
C ARG A 51 28.80 -7.82 -17.72
N LEU A 52 28.81 -9.13 -17.98
CA LEU A 52 27.59 -9.97 -17.91
C LEU A 52 27.03 -10.06 -16.50
N GLY A 53 27.88 -10.24 -15.48
CA GLY A 53 27.46 -10.25 -14.08
C GLY A 53 26.81 -8.93 -13.66
N PHE A 54 27.34 -7.81 -14.13
CA PHE A 54 26.79 -6.48 -13.85
C PHE A 54 25.41 -6.28 -14.49
N ILE A 55 25.24 -6.66 -15.76
CA ILE A 55 23.93 -6.58 -16.44
C ILE A 55 22.89 -7.48 -15.75
N LEU A 56 23.27 -8.70 -15.35
CA LEU A 56 22.37 -9.60 -14.63
C LEU A 56 21.94 -9.02 -13.27
N LEU A 57 22.86 -8.35 -12.57
CA LEU A 57 22.56 -7.64 -11.33
C LEU A 57 21.55 -6.51 -11.57
N GLU A 58 21.74 -5.69 -12.60
CA GLU A 58 20.81 -4.60 -12.95
C GLU A 58 19.41 -5.12 -13.29
N VAL A 59 19.31 -6.17 -14.09
CA VAL A 59 18.04 -6.81 -14.45
C VAL A 59 17.34 -7.38 -13.21
N GLY A 60 18.08 -8.09 -12.34
CA GLY A 60 17.55 -8.58 -11.08
C GLY A 60 17.03 -7.45 -10.18
N PHE A 61 17.76 -6.34 -10.16
CA PHE A 61 17.41 -5.16 -9.39
C PHE A 61 16.14 -4.45 -9.92
N MET A 62 15.98 -4.38 -11.25
CA MET A 62 14.72 -3.92 -11.86
C MET A 62 13.53 -4.80 -11.45
N GLY A 63 13.71 -6.13 -11.43
CA GLY A 63 12.68 -7.06 -10.95
C GLY A 63 12.31 -6.82 -9.48
N PHE A 64 13.30 -6.52 -8.63
CA PHE A 64 13.07 -6.14 -7.24
C PHE A 64 12.24 -4.86 -7.11
N ILE A 65 12.59 -3.79 -7.84
CA ILE A 65 11.80 -2.54 -7.86
C ILE A 65 10.36 -2.82 -8.29
N PHE A 66 10.17 -3.60 -9.36
CA PHE A 66 8.85 -3.94 -9.87
C PHE A 66 7.99 -4.66 -8.82
N SER A 67 8.60 -5.57 -8.05
CA SER A 67 7.90 -6.26 -6.94
C SER A 67 7.43 -5.30 -5.84
N ILE A 68 8.24 -4.28 -5.50
CA ILE A 68 7.87 -3.23 -4.53
C ILE A 68 6.70 -2.41 -5.07
N LEU A 69 6.74 -2.03 -6.35
CA LEU A 69 5.67 -1.25 -6.97
C LEU A 69 4.34 -2.02 -6.98
N ILE A 70 4.34 -3.32 -7.32
CA ILE A 70 3.15 -4.16 -7.25
C ILE A 70 2.62 -4.23 -5.81
N SER A 71 3.51 -4.44 -4.84
CA SER A 71 3.16 -4.47 -3.42
C SER A 71 2.48 -3.17 -2.97
N MET A 72 3.06 -2.01 -3.32
CA MET A 72 2.48 -0.69 -3.04
C MET A 72 1.11 -0.52 -3.69
N PHE A 73 0.98 -0.87 -4.97
CA PHE A 73 -0.28 -0.77 -5.70
C PHE A 73 -1.39 -1.62 -5.03
N LEU A 74 -1.08 -2.86 -4.67
CA LEU A 74 -2.03 -3.76 -4.01
C LEU A 74 -2.49 -3.23 -2.65
N VAL A 75 -1.58 -2.67 -1.87
CA VAL A 75 -1.90 -2.06 -0.58
C VAL A 75 -2.78 -0.83 -0.78
N LEU A 76 -2.41 0.06 -1.70
CA LEU A 76 -3.14 1.29 -1.98
C LEU A 76 -4.56 1.00 -2.49
N HIS A 77 -4.71 0.05 -3.41
CA HIS A 77 -6.01 -0.36 -3.94
C HIS A 77 -6.93 -0.92 -2.83
N ARG A 78 -6.38 -1.61 -1.82
CA ARG A 78 -7.17 -2.13 -0.68
C ARG A 78 -7.58 -1.04 0.32
N ILE A 79 -6.98 0.14 0.25
CA ILE A 79 -7.35 1.31 1.06
C ILE A 79 -8.33 2.19 0.29
N LEU A 80 -8.01 2.56 -0.95
CA LEU A 80 -8.81 3.48 -1.77
C LEU A 80 -10.06 2.82 -2.36
N GLY A 81 -10.00 1.53 -2.72
CA GLY A 81 -11.11 0.82 -3.36
C GLY A 81 -12.45 0.82 -2.58
N PRO A 82 -12.48 0.76 -1.24
CA PRO A 82 -13.73 0.92 -0.48
C PRO A 82 -14.19 2.37 -0.27
N LEU A 83 -13.37 3.41 -0.50
CA LEU A 83 -13.74 4.80 -0.19
C LEU A 83 -14.97 5.31 -0.95
N PRO A 84 -15.11 5.09 -2.28
CA PRO A 84 -16.30 5.56 -3.01
C PRO A 84 -17.60 4.94 -2.50
N ARG A 85 -17.54 3.68 -2.02
CA ARG A 85 -18.69 2.99 -1.41
C ARG A 85 -19.05 3.55 -0.05
N ILE A 86 -18.06 3.96 0.74
CA ILE A 86 -18.30 4.64 2.02
C ILE A 86 -18.99 5.96 1.75
N GLU A 87 -18.47 6.76 0.80
CA GLU A 87 -19.00 8.05 0.43
C GLU A 87 -20.47 7.95 -0.01
N SER A 88 -20.79 7.04 -0.93
CA SER A 88 -22.16 6.87 -1.43
C SER A 88 -23.15 6.50 -0.32
N VAL A 89 -22.76 5.60 0.59
CA VAL A 89 -23.63 5.22 1.72
C VAL A 89 -23.80 6.39 2.70
N LEU A 90 -22.72 7.12 2.98
CA LEU A 90 -22.77 8.26 3.88
C LEU A 90 -23.66 9.39 3.31
N SER A 91 -23.62 9.63 2.00
CA SER A 91 -24.53 10.58 1.34
C SER A 91 -26.01 10.22 1.55
N GLU A 92 -26.37 8.95 1.46
CA GLU A 92 -27.75 8.50 1.71
C GLU A 92 -28.15 8.59 3.18
N VAL A 93 -27.21 8.31 4.10
CA VAL A 93 -27.42 8.51 5.53
C VAL A 93 -27.69 9.99 5.83
N ILE A 94 -26.91 10.90 5.23
CA ILE A 94 -27.08 12.36 5.40
C ILE A 94 -28.46 12.82 4.87
N LYS A 95 -28.99 12.18 3.83
CA LYS A 95 -30.36 12.43 3.32
C LYS A 95 -31.46 11.88 4.24
N GLY A 96 -31.11 11.25 5.36
CA GLY A 96 -32.04 10.76 6.38
C GLY A 96 -32.35 9.26 6.31
N ASN A 97 -31.71 8.52 5.40
CA ASN A 97 -31.84 7.07 5.30
C ASN A 97 -30.82 6.36 6.22
N HIS A 98 -31.18 6.23 7.51
CA HIS A 98 -30.32 5.62 8.52
C HIS A 98 -30.36 4.08 8.55
N SER A 99 -31.18 3.44 7.69
CA SER A 99 -31.27 1.97 7.61
C SER A 99 -30.05 1.33 6.92
N LEU A 100 -29.27 2.15 6.20
CA LEU A 100 -28.11 1.69 5.45
C LEU A 100 -26.92 1.40 6.36
N ARG A 101 -26.09 0.45 5.94
CA ARG A 101 -24.81 0.12 6.59
C ARG A 101 -23.71 0.03 5.55
N VAL A 102 -22.55 0.54 5.90
CA VAL A 102 -21.36 0.45 5.07
C VAL A 102 -20.80 -0.97 5.17
N THR A 103 -20.57 -1.61 4.02
CA THR A 103 -19.93 -2.93 3.93
C THR A 103 -18.68 -2.86 3.06
N ILE A 104 -17.59 -3.46 3.52
CA ILE A 104 -16.32 -3.56 2.79
C ILE A 104 -15.82 -5.00 2.74
N ARG A 105 -14.90 -5.32 1.81
CA ARG A 105 -14.41 -6.70 1.63
C ARG A 105 -13.49 -7.09 2.78
N LYS A 106 -13.45 -8.38 3.13
CA LYS A 106 -12.58 -8.91 4.20
C LYS A 106 -11.11 -8.51 4.08
N ARG A 107 -10.61 -8.36 2.85
CA ARG A 107 -9.20 -8.01 2.56
C ARG A 107 -8.94 -6.49 2.55
N ASP A 108 -9.98 -5.68 2.53
CA ASP A 108 -9.85 -4.23 2.58
C ASP A 108 -9.25 -3.83 3.93
N MET A 109 -8.55 -2.71 3.95
CA MET A 109 -7.73 -2.37 5.12
C MET A 109 -8.48 -1.50 6.12
N ILE A 110 -9.60 -0.88 5.72
CA ILE A 110 -10.25 0.18 6.52
C ILE A 110 -11.44 -0.27 7.40
N HIS A 111 -11.48 -1.53 7.83
CA HIS A 111 -12.57 -2.08 8.66
C HIS A 111 -12.84 -1.26 9.92
N GLY A 112 -11.80 -0.81 10.63
CA GLY A 112 -11.98 -0.02 11.84
C GLY A 112 -12.63 1.35 11.62
N LEU A 113 -12.49 1.94 10.43
CA LEU A 113 -13.22 3.17 10.06
C LEU A 113 -14.69 2.84 9.79
N VAL A 114 -14.94 1.79 9.04
CA VAL A 114 -16.29 1.31 8.70
C VAL A 114 -17.09 0.94 9.94
N ASP A 115 -16.48 0.25 10.91
CA ASP A 115 -17.11 -0.10 12.18
C ASP A 115 -17.56 1.14 12.95
N LYS A 116 -16.72 2.19 12.99
CA LYS A 116 -17.06 3.46 13.65
C LYS A 116 -18.15 4.21 12.91
N ILE A 117 -18.11 4.23 11.58
CA ILE A 117 -19.16 4.85 10.76
C ILE A 117 -20.50 4.15 11.03
N ASN A 118 -20.52 2.81 11.00
CA ASN A 118 -21.74 2.05 11.26
C ASN A 118 -22.27 2.28 12.68
N ALA A 119 -21.40 2.41 13.68
CA ALA A 119 -21.82 2.77 15.04
C ALA A 119 -22.46 4.16 15.11
N ILE A 120 -21.94 5.14 14.36
CA ILE A 120 -22.53 6.49 14.27
C ILE A 120 -23.92 6.41 13.62
N ILE A 121 -24.06 5.67 12.52
CA ILE A 121 -25.36 5.51 11.84
C ILE A 121 -26.38 4.87 12.79
N GLU A 122 -25.98 3.86 13.56
CA GLU A 122 -26.84 3.21 14.56
C GLU A 122 -27.29 4.18 15.66
N MET A 123 -26.42 5.09 16.11
CA MET A 123 -26.79 6.12 17.08
C MET A 123 -27.79 7.13 16.50
N LEU A 124 -27.65 7.49 15.22
CA LEU A 124 -28.59 8.39 14.53
C LEU A 124 -29.95 7.74 14.29
N GLU A 125 -29.98 6.43 14.08
CA GLU A 125 -31.22 5.66 13.95
C GLU A 125 -31.99 5.60 15.27
N LYS A 126 -31.29 5.40 16.40
CA LYS A 126 -31.90 5.35 17.75
C LYS A 126 -32.40 6.70 18.28
N LYS A 127 -31.99 7.81 17.67
CA LYS A 127 -32.41 9.17 18.05
C LYS A 127 -33.65 9.66 17.30
N LYS A 128 -34.12 8.94 16.29
CA LYS A 128 -35.44 9.12 15.69
C LYS A 128 -36.50 8.44 16.55
#